data_AF-A0A6L2PJ98-F1
#
_entry.id   AF-A0A6L2PJ98-F1
#
_cell.length_a   1.000
_cell.length_b   1.000
_cell.length_c   1.000
_cell.angle_alpha   90.00
_cell.angle_beta   90.00
_cell.angle_gamma   90.00
#
_symmetry.space_group_name_H-M   'P 1'
#
loop_
_entity.id
_entity.type
_entity.pdbx_description
1 polymer ?
#
loop_
_entity_poly.entity_id
_entity_poly.type
_entity_poly.pdbx_seq_one_letter_code
_entity_poly.pdbx_strand_id
1 'polypeptide(L)' 'MPPKPASKGAKKAASKAKAARAGEKKRKRRRRESYAIYIYKVLKQVHPDTGISSKAMSIMNSFVNDIFERIAAESS' A
#
# COMPACT_ATOMS: atom_id res chain seq x y z
N MET A 1 5.47 38.44 53.62
CA MET A 1 5.70 37.20 54.41
C MET A 1 4.34 36.55 54.71
N PRO A 2 4.24 35.23 54.92
CA PRO A 2 3.64 34.21 54.03
C PRO A 2 2.21 33.73 54.47
N PRO A 3 1.57 32.70 53.86
CA PRO A 3 1.96 31.29 54.06
C PRO A 3 1.96 30.41 52.78
N LYS A 4 2.91 29.47 52.70
CA LYS A 4 2.76 28.14 52.05
C LYS A 4 1.99 27.23 53.02
N PRO A 5 1.14 26.28 52.57
CA PRO A 5 1.61 24.89 52.47
C PRO A 5 0.90 24.01 51.42
N ALA A 6 1.50 22.82 51.23
CA ALA A 6 1.18 21.78 50.26
C ALA A 6 -0.18 21.08 50.44
N SER A 7 -0.68 20.46 49.37
CA SER A 7 -1.54 19.28 49.48
C SER A 7 -1.14 18.18 48.48
N LYS A 8 -0.83 17.02 49.04
CA LYS A 8 -0.79 15.70 48.39
C LYS A 8 -2.17 15.38 47.83
N GLY A 9 -2.27 14.72 46.68
CA GLY A 9 -3.54 14.14 46.25
C GLY A 9 -3.48 13.39 44.92
N ALA A 10 -3.56 12.07 44.99
CA ALA A 10 -3.41 11.12 43.90
C ALA A 10 -4.49 11.19 42.79
N LYS A 11 -4.08 11.01 41.53
CA LYS A 11 -4.86 10.32 40.47
C LYS A 11 -3.88 9.49 39.64
N LYS A 12 -3.67 8.23 40.03
CA LYS A 12 -4.24 7.02 39.39
C LYS A 12 -4.03 6.95 37.88
N ALA A 13 -3.26 5.93 37.51
CA ALA A 13 -3.45 5.03 36.36
C ALA A 13 -3.34 5.63 34.95
N ALA A 14 -2.27 5.23 34.24
CA ALA A 14 -2.32 4.59 32.92
C ALA A 14 -1.06 4.87 32.06
N SER A 15 0.15 4.68 32.60
CA SER A 15 1.37 4.56 31.76
C SER A 15 1.60 3.10 31.35
N LYS A 16 0.58 2.41 30.84
CA LYS A 16 0.71 1.08 30.21
C LYS A 16 -0.37 0.87 29.13
N ALA A 17 -0.45 1.78 28.17
CA ALA A 17 -1.31 1.60 26.99
C ALA A 17 -0.81 2.38 25.76
N LYS A 18 0.49 2.33 25.47
CA LYS A 18 1.03 2.71 24.13
C LYS A 18 2.00 1.66 23.57
N ALA A 19 1.81 0.40 23.96
CA ALA A 19 2.51 -0.75 23.36
C ALA A 19 1.55 -1.76 22.73
N ALA A 20 0.31 -1.35 22.41
CA ALA A 20 -0.67 -2.18 21.74
C ALA A 20 -1.25 -1.43 20.54
N ARG A 21 -0.54 -1.52 19.41
CA ARG A 21 -1.05 -1.41 18.02
C ARG A 21 0.07 -1.45 16.96
N ALA A 22 1.29 -1.86 17.32
CA ALA A 22 2.27 -2.39 16.36
C ALA A 22 1.96 -3.88 16.03
N GLY A 23 0.67 -4.19 15.87
CA GLY A 23 0.13 -5.55 15.91
C GLY A 23 -0.78 -5.88 14.74
N GLU A 24 -0.73 -5.11 13.66
CA GLU A 24 -1.16 -5.61 12.35
C GLU A 24 0.03 -5.44 11.44
N LYS A 25 0.92 -6.43 11.47
CA LYS A 25 1.82 -6.71 10.35
C LYS A 25 0.92 -6.75 9.12
N LYS A 26 0.82 -5.62 8.41
CA LYS A 26 0.15 -5.47 7.12
C LYS A 26 0.52 -6.72 6.35
N ARG A 27 -0.45 -7.62 6.26
CA ARG A 27 -0.34 -8.94 5.65
C ARG A 27 0.43 -8.72 4.36
N LYS A 28 1.68 -9.18 4.30
CA LYS A 28 2.61 -8.91 3.21
C LYS A 28 1.86 -9.31 1.94
N ARG A 29 1.29 -8.32 1.22
CA ARG A 29 0.32 -8.61 0.16
C ARG A 29 1.10 -9.42 -0.85
N ARG A 30 0.77 -10.70 -0.99
CA ARG A 30 1.44 -11.60 -1.92
C ARG A 30 1.49 -10.85 -3.25
N ARG A 31 2.70 -10.65 -3.78
CA ARG A 31 2.90 -9.86 -4.99
C ARG A 31 2.06 -10.55 -6.06
N ARG A 32 1.01 -9.87 -6.53
CA ARG A 32 0.20 -10.36 -7.64
C ARG A 32 1.05 -10.19 -8.88
N GLU A 33 1.40 -11.30 -9.51
CA GLU A 33 2.05 -11.28 -10.81
C GLU A 33 1.13 -10.55 -11.79
N SER A 34 1.64 -9.50 -12.38
CA SER A 34 0.91 -8.62 -13.30
C SER A 34 1.92 -7.90 -14.18
N TYR A 35 1.47 -7.49 -15.37
CA TYR A 35 2.26 -6.72 -16.32
C TYR A 35 2.35 -5.23 -15.94
N ALA A 36 1.94 -4.88 -14.73
CA ALA A 36 1.77 -3.50 -14.30
C ALA A 36 3.06 -2.67 -14.38
N ILE A 37 4.19 -3.30 -14.09
CA ILE A 37 5.51 -2.64 -14.12
C ILE A 37 5.84 -2.19 -15.55
N TYR A 38 5.56 -3.04 -16.54
CA TYR A 38 5.90 -2.76 -17.93
C TYR A 38 4.97 -1.73 -18.54
N ILE A 39 3.67 -1.82 -18.25
CA ILE A 39 2.69 -0.82 -18.67
C ILE A 39 3.08 0.57 -18.16
N TYR A 40 3.51 0.69 -16.89
CA TYR A 40 4.00 1.96 -16.34
C TYR A 40 5.31 2.43 -16.98
N LYS A 41 6.27 1.52 -17.21
CA LYS A 41 7.55 1.88 -17.85
C LYS A 41 7.34 2.43 -19.26
N VAL A 42 6.54 1.75 -20.09
CA VAL A 42 6.25 2.19 -21.46
C VAL A 42 5.44 3.48 -21.46
N LEU A 43 4.43 3.59 -20.58
CA LEU A 43 3.64 4.81 -20.47
C LEU A 43 4.53 6.03 -20.16
N LYS A 44 5.47 5.91 -19.22
CA LYS A 44 6.37 7.03 -18.88
C LYS A 44 7.45 7.31 -19.92
N GLN A 45 7.81 6.32 -20.73
CA GLN A 45 8.70 6.52 -21.87
C GLN A 45 8.03 7.34 -22.99
N VAL A 46 6.74 7.11 -23.25
CA VAL A 46 6.01 7.76 -24.36
C VAL A 46 5.28 9.02 -23.90
N HIS A 47 4.73 9.03 -22.68
CA HIS A 47 3.98 10.13 -22.09
C HIS A 47 4.38 10.39 -20.63
N PRO A 48 5.50 11.12 -20.40
CA PRO A 48 6.04 11.37 -19.06
C PRO A 48 5.04 12.02 -18.09
N ASP A 49 4.18 12.90 -18.59
CA ASP A 49 3.25 13.69 -17.76
C ASP A 49 1.87 13.06 -17.61
N THR A 50 1.60 11.96 -18.32
CA THR A 50 0.30 11.28 -18.24
C THR A 50 0.32 10.19 -17.18
N GLY A 51 -0.81 10.04 -16.48
CA GLY A 51 -1.06 8.96 -15.53
C GLY A 51 -2.09 7.97 -16.08
N ILE A 52 -2.15 6.78 -15.49
CA ILE A 52 -3.13 5.75 -15.84
C ILE A 52 -3.99 5.40 -14.62
N SER A 53 -5.30 5.33 -14.81
CA SER A 53 -6.23 4.92 -13.75
C SER A 53 -6.08 3.44 -13.42
N SER A 54 -6.48 3.03 -12.21
CA SER A 54 -6.46 1.61 -11.80
C SER A 54 -7.35 0.72 -12.68
N LYS A 55 -8.47 1.25 -13.17
CA LYS A 55 -9.37 0.55 -14.10
C LYS A 55 -8.70 0.33 -15.45
N ALA A 56 -8.10 1.37 -16.03
CA ALA A 56 -7.35 1.26 -17.28
C ALA A 56 -6.15 0.31 -17.12
N MET A 57 -5.48 0.34 -15.97
CA MET A 57 -4.41 -0.60 -15.64
C MET A 57 -4.87 -2.07 -15.68
N SER A 58 -6.04 -2.35 -15.11
CA SER A 58 -6.60 -3.71 -15.11
C SER A 58 -6.97 -4.17 -16.52
N ILE A 59 -7.53 -3.28 -17.34
CA ILE A 59 -7.86 -3.58 -18.75
C ILE A 59 -6.59 -3.89 -19.53
N MET A 60 -5.55 -3.07 -19.41
CA MET A 60 -4.27 -3.29 -20.07
C MET A 60 -3.61 -4.60 -19.64
N ASN A 61 -3.70 -4.94 -18.35
CA ASN A 61 -3.19 -6.22 -17.86
C ASN A 61 -3.93 -7.41 -18.48
N SER A 62 -5.26 -7.35 -18.59
CA SER A 62 -6.04 -8.41 -19.25
C SER A 62 -5.74 -8.50 -20.74
N PHE A 63 -5.58 -7.36 -21.44
CA PHE A 63 -5.23 -7.32 -22.85
C PHE A 63 -3.91 -8.05 -23.13
N VAL A 64 -2.87 -7.81 -22.32
CA VAL A 64 -1.58 -8.51 -22.47
C VAL A 64 -1.72 -10.02 -22.25
N ASN A 65 -2.58 -10.45 -21.31
CA ASN A 65 -2.81 -11.89 -21.09
C ASN A 65 -3.52 -12.54 -22.29
N ASP A 66 -4.54 -11.91 -22.87
CA ASP A 66 -5.24 -12.45 -24.06
C ASP A 66 -4.27 -12.64 -25.23
N ILE A 67 -3.43 -11.64 -25.50
CA ILE A 67 -2.40 -11.76 -26.54
C ILE A 67 -1.37 -12.86 -26.20
N PHE A 68 -0.93 -12.94 -24.95
CA PHE A 68 0.02 -13.96 -24.51
C PHE A 68 -0.55 -15.38 -24.66
N GLU A 69 -1.81 -15.60 -24.29
CA GLU A 69 -2.49 -16.89 -24.43
C GLU A 69 -2.64 -17.30 -25.90
N ARG A 70 -2.97 -16.36 -26.80
CA ARG A 70 -3.01 -16.63 -28.25
C ARG A 70 -1.65 -17.06 -28.79
N ILE A 71 -0.58 -16.35 -28.42
CA ILE A 71 0.79 -16.70 -28.82
C ILE A 71 1.19 -18.08 -28.28
N ALA A 72 0.87 -18.36 -27.00
CA ALA A 72 1.16 -19.66 -26.39
C ALA A 72 0.42 -20.82 -27.07
N ALA A 73 -0.84 -20.58 -27.48
CA ALA A 73 -1.62 -21.55 -28.24
C ALA A 73 -1.05 -21.80 -29.64
N GLU A 74 -0.60 -20.76 -30.35
CA GLU A 74 0.08 -20.90 -31.65
C GLU A 74 1.44 -21.58 -31.55
N SER A 75 2.08 -21.52 -30.38
CA SER A 75 3.42 -22.09 -30.14
C SER A 75 3.38 -23.54 -29.62
N SER A 76 2.20 -24.13 -29.42
CA SER A 76 2.02 -25.50 -28.93
C SER A 76 2.00 -26.56 -30.04
#